data_AF-A0A8C8MB43-F1
#
_entry.id   AF-A0A8C8MB43-F1
#
_cell.length_a   1.000
_cell.length_b   1.000
_cell.length_c   1.000
_cell.angle_alpha   90.00
_cell.angle_beta   90.00
_cell.angle_gamma   90.00
#
_symmetry.space_group_name_H-M   'P 1'
#
loop_
_entity.id
_entity.type
_entity.pdbx_description
1 polymer ?
#
loop_
_entity_poly.entity_id
_entity_poly.type
_entity_poly.pdbx_seq_one_letter_code
_entity_poly.pdbx_strand_id
1 'polypeptide(L)'
;MAFRVSISIFGKSLRVPRVANVSAPLENASPFLRTGWAARRPGTNNGHGFRFTPACFITSDAFLSRLEKGKAAETDDTLYHYPASVLPDSAEQLSLLVKDPDQPENSKVLRVAIIGAPNAGKSTLSNQLLGRKVFAVSKKVHTTRSRALGVLTEDDTQIILLDTPGLTTPTKVKRHQLEKSLLEDPWNTVKEASLVVVMVDVSDKWACNKLDFEVLKCLTQYPDVPAVLVLNKVDMLKSKSRLLEITADLTCGVVNGRKLQVRRVIKPPWAERRTDREARTSGSGDEDKPGGDVADGEGSEAQSGLRKEQLRALKTQQGWAHFKDVFMLSAVDGEDVETLKRYLVVGAKPGSWQYHSDVLTDQTPEEICTNTVREKLLEYLPKEVPYTMTQAIDLWHDRENGELDIAVKLYVKKESHMKMVIGQAGQMVARIAREAGDDLSTVFLREVKLRLSVKVKN
;
A
#
# COMPACT_ATOMS: atom_id res chain seq x y z
N MET A 1 -13.87 46.51 54.07
CA MET A 1 -12.52 46.97 53.69
C MET A 1 -12.27 46.46 52.28
N ALA A 2 -12.57 47.17 51.19
CA ALA A 2 -12.10 48.47 50.68
C ALA A 2 -10.65 48.46 50.15
N PHE A 3 -10.47 49.10 48.98
CA PHE A 3 -9.28 49.32 48.13
C PHE A 3 -8.98 48.21 47.12
N ARG A 4 -9.22 48.32 45.79
CA ARG A 4 -9.35 49.44 44.83
C ARG A 4 -8.06 50.28 44.68
N VAL A 5 -7.30 50.00 43.61
CA VAL A 5 -6.47 51.01 42.92
C VAL A 5 -6.63 50.81 41.42
N SER A 6 -7.18 51.83 40.78
CA SER A 6 -7.21 52.07 39.34
C SER A 6 -6.16 53.14 39.03
N ILE A 7 -5.42 52.99 37.93
CA ILE A 7 -4.81 54.11 37.23
C ILE A 7 -5.08 53.93 35.73
N SER A 8 -5.83 54.88 35.18
CA SER A 8 -5.97 55.19 33.77
C SER A 8 -5.10 56.42 33.48
N ILE A 9 -4.58 56.58 32.25
CA ILE A 9 -4.64 57.84 31.46
C ILE A 9 -3.83 57.75 30.15
N PHE A 10 -4.52 58.15 29.05
CA PHE A 10 -4.08 58.66 27.72
C PHE A 10 -3.33 57.70 26.77
N GLY A 11 -3.73 57.50 25.51
CA GLY A 11 -4.57 58.28 24.62
C GLY A 11 -3.75 58.86 23.48
N LYS A 12 -3.71 58.20 22.31
CA LYS A 12 -3.48 58.85 21.01
C LYS A 12 -4.15 58.05 19.88
N SER A 13 -4.98 58.80 19.18
CA SER A 13 -5.85 58.47 18.06
C SER A 13 -5.04 58.28 16.77
N LEU A 14 -5.42 57.31 15.94
CA LEU A 14 -5.34 57.39 14.48
C LEU A 14 -6.53 56.65 13.87
N ARG A 15 -7.27 57.39 13.02
CA ARG A 15 -8.53 56.99 12.37
C ARG A 15 -8.29 56.36 10.98
N VAL A 16 -9.35 55.69 10.51
CA VAL A 16 -9.82 55.49 9.10
C VAL A 16 -9.30 54.26 8.32
N PRO A 17 -10.10 53.58 7.44
CA PRO A 17 -11.58 53.48 7.29
C PRO A 17 -12.13 52.04 7.28
N ARG A 18 -13.46 51.94 7.45
CA ARG A 18 -14.31 50.85 6.95
C ARG A 18 -14.42 50.94 5.42
N VAL A 19 -14.18 49.83 4.72
CA VAL A 19 -14.73 49.57 3.39
C VAL A 19 -15.43 48.22 3.45
N ALA A 20 -16.73 48.22 3.19
CA ALA A 20 -17.49 47.02 2.89
C ALA A 20 -17.30 46.69 1.40
N ASN A 21 -17.05 45.43 1.07
CA ASN A 21 -17.52 44.83 -0.18
C ASN A 21 -17.46 43.30 -0.15
N VAL A 22 -18.38 42.75 -0.94
CA VAL A 22 -18.91 41.39 -1.01
C VAL A 22 -18.00 40.46 -1.83
N SER A 23 -18.17 39.14 -1.62
CA SER A 23 -17.99 38.00 -2.55
C SER A 23 -16.78 37.05 -2.43
N ALA A 24 -17.16 35.76 -2.53
CA ALA A 24 -16.46 34.55 -2.97
C ALA A 24 -15.65 33.72 -1.94
N PRO A 25 -15.93 32.40 -1.82
CA PRO A 25 -15.15 31.48 -0.98
C PRO A 25 -13.84 31.12 -1.69
N LEU A 26 -12.72 31.26 -0.97
CA LEU A 26 -11.39 30.82 -1.42
C LEU A 26 -11.31 29.29 -1.47
N GLU A 27 -11.05 28.76 -2.66
CA GLU A 27 -10.47 27.43 -2.85
C GLU A 27 -9.08 27.38 -2.21
N ASN A 28 -8.89 26.50 -1.23
CA ASN A 28 -7.60 26.27 -0.58
C ASN A 28 -6.72 25.34 -1.43
N ALA A 29 -5.68 25.91 -2.05
CA ALA A 29 -4.49 25.19 -2.48
C ALA A 29 -3.32 25.59 -1.57
N SER A 30 -2.71 24.62 -0.90
CA SER A 30 -1.61 24.82 0.06
C SER A 30 -0.33 25.34 -0.64
N PRO A 31 0.41 26.34 -0.11
CA PRO A 31 1.48 27.02 -0.85
C PRO A 31 2.82 26.28 -0.96
N PHE A 32 2.98 25.08 -0.37
CA PHE A 32 4.29 24.48 -0.12
C PHE A 32 4.61 23.19 -0.90
N LEU A 33 3.68 22.68 -1.72
CA LEU A 33 4.01 21.68 -2.74
C LEU A 33 4.19 22.40 -4.08
N ARG A 34 5.43 22.78 -4.40
CA ARG A 34 5.73 23.34 -5.72
C ARG A 34 5.62 22.24 -6.76
N THR A 35 4.74 22.45 -7.71
CA THR A 35 4.70 21.68 -8.93
C THR A 35 6.00 21.90 -9.72
N GLY A 36 6.71 20.83 -10.06
CA GLY A 36 7.94 20.91 -10.84
C GLY A 36 7.72 21.62 -12.19
N TRP A 37 8.65 22.52 -12.52
CA TRP A 37 8.89 23.24 -13.78
C TRP A 37 8.31 24.65 -13.94
N ALA A 38 9.12 25.64 -13.57
CA ALA A 38 9.27 26.86 -14.33
C ALA A 38 10.69 27.43 -14.15
N ALA A 39 11.56 27.29 -15.17
CA ALA A 39 12.39 28.35 -15.74
C ALA A 39 13.58 27.79 -16.56
N ARG A 40 13.49 27.84 -17.89
CA ARG A 40 14.65 28.18 -18.72
C ARG A 40 14.27 29.23 -19.74
N ARG A 41 15.02 30.34 -19.74
CA ARG A 41 15.00 31.42 -20.74
C ARG A 41 15.61 30.96 -22.07
N PRO A 42 15.33 31.64 -23.20
CA PRO A 42 15.48 31.09 -24.54
C PRO A 42 16.92 31.20 -25.05
N GLY A 43 17.46 30.09 -25.56
CA GLY A 43 18.74 30.04 -26.25
C GLY A 43 19.05 28.64 -26.77
N THR A 44 18.88 28.46 -28.08
CA THR A 44 19.47 27.43 -28.97
C THR A 44 19.17 25.94 -28.76
N ASN A 45 18.49 25.37 -29.77
CA ASN A 45 18.26 23.97 -30.16
C ASN A 45 19.23 22.90 -29.61
N ASN A 46 18.71 21.82 -29.02
CA ASN A 46 18.34 20.56 -29.72
C ASN A 46 18.17 19.46 -28.64
N GLY A 47 16.92 19.09 -28.33
CA GLY A 47 16.65 18.04 -27.35
C GLY A 47 15.16 17.76 -27.26
N HIS A 48 14.77 16.51 -27.56
CA HIS A 48 13.41 16.00 -27.43
C HIS A 48 12.97 16.00 -25.95
N GLY A 49 12.52 17.16 -25.45
CA GLY A 49 11.98 17.32 -24.11
C GLY A 49 10.46 17.26 -24.11
N PHE A 50 9.90 16.35 -23.31
CA PHE A 50 8.47 16.31 -22.97
C PHE A 50 8.05 17.63 -22.31
N ARG A 51 6.81 18.09 -22.55
CA ARG A 51 6.26 19.29 -21.90
C ARG A 51 5.04 18.86 -21.09
N PHE A 52 5.17 18.88 -19.77
CA PHE A 52 4.12 18.48 -18.82
C PHE A 52 3.26 19.67 -18.40
N THR A 53 2.05 19.37 -17.90
CA THR A 53 1.30 20.32 -17.06
C THR A 53 1.49 19.92 -15.60
N PRO A 54 1.75 20.88 -14.70
CA PRO A 54 2.18 20.63 -13.32
C PRO A 54 1.17 19.93 -12.38
N ALA A 55 -0.05 19.65 -12.83
CA ALA A 55 -1.18 19.31 -11.96
C ALA A 55 -1.49 17.80 -11.85
N CYS A 56 -0.68 16.91 -12.44
CA CYS A 56 -1.06 15.51 -12.63
C CYS A 56 -0.12 14.48 -11.97
N PHE A 57 1.08 14.88 -11.57
CA PHE A 57 2.08 13.98 -10.98
C PHE A 57 2.65 14.62 -9.73
N ILE A 58 2.59 13.91 -8.61
CA ILE A 58 3.28 14.31 -7.38
C ILE A 58 4.47 13.38 -7.24
N THR A 59 5.64 13.91 -7.58
CA THR A 59 6.91 13.20 -7.46
C THR A 59 7.98 14.15 -6.95
N SER A 60 8.91 13.70 -6.11
CA SER A 60 10.01 14.57 -5.67
C SER A 60 10.96 14.94 -6.83
N ASP A 61 11.52 16.16 -6.82
CA ASP A 61 12.54 16.58 -7.81
C ASP A 61 13.79 15.69 -7.76
N ALA A 62 14.12 15.16 -6.57
CA ALA A 62 15.19 14.20 -6.37
C ALA A 62 14.90 12.86 -7.07
N PHE A 63 13.65 12.41 -7.06
CA PHE A 63 13.21 11.21 -7.79
C PHE A 63 13.22 11.41 -9.30
N LEU A 64 12.72 12.55 -9.81
CA LEU A 64 12.79 12.86 -11.25
C LEU A 64 14.24 12.88 -11.76
N SER A 65 15.14 13.50 -10.99
CA SER A 65 16.58 13.55 -11.30
C SER A 65 17.24 12.17 -11.30
N ARG A 66 16.79 11.26 -10.43
CA ARG A 66 17.25 9.86 -10.33
C ARG A 66 16.65 8.98 -11.41
N LEU A 67 15.37 9.18 -11.75
CA LEU A 67 14.70 8.52 -12.85
C LEU A 67 15.42 8.80 -14.18
N GLU A 68 15.97 9.99 -14.37
CA GLU A 68 16.77 10.33 -15.56
C GLU A 68 18.18 9.73 -15.55
N LYS A 69 18.75 9.41 -14.37
CA LYS A 69 20.17 9.06 -14.20
C LYS A 69 20.46 7.61 -13.80
N GLY A 70 19.45 6.81 -13.45
CA GLY A 70 19.57 5.35 -13.27
C GLY A 70 20.53 4.89 -12.17
N LYS A 71 20.54 5.54 -10.99
CA LYS A 71 21.35 5.14 -9.82
C LYS A 71 20.48 4.96 -8.56
N ALA A 72 20.82 3.95 -7.75
CA ALA A 72 20.21 3.61 -6.46
C ALA A 72 20.60 4.60 -5.34
N ALA A 73 19.79 4.63 -4.27
CA ALA A 73 19.80 5.65 -3.21
C ALA A 73 20.83 5.42 -2.09
N GLU A 74 21.35 6.52 -1.55
CA GLU A 74 21.83 6.66 -0.16
C GLU A 74 20.71 7.36 0.64
N THR A 75 20.45 6.90 1.86
CA THR A 75 19.44 7.45 2.78
C THR A 75 20.02 8.61 3.58
N ASP A 76 19.33 9.75 3.59
CA ASP A 76 19.67 10.93 4.38
C ASP A 76 19.09 10.78 5.79
N ASP A 77 19.97 10.75 6.78
CA ASP A 77 19.69 10.46 8.19
C ASP A 77 19.41 11.78 8.93
N THR A 78 18.13 12.11 9.13
CA THR A 78 17.75 13.29 9.94
C THR A 78 16.64 12.96 10.95
N LEU A 79 17.05 12.97 12.23
CA LEU A 79 16.29 13.15 13.48
C LEU A 79 14.92 12.45 13.56
N TYR A 80 14.95 11.14 13.84
CA TYR A 80 13.75 10.33 14.00
C TYR A 80 13.17 10.39 15.43
N HIS A 81 11.88 10.71 15.52
CA HIS A 81 11.03 10.09 16.54
C HIS A 81 11.10 8.57 16.27
N TYR A 82 11.56 7.78 17.24
CA TYR A 82 11.57 6.33 17.06
C TYR A 82 10.13 5.87 16.83
N PRO A 83 9.81 5.23 15.69
CA PRO A 83 8.43 4.81 15.43
C PRO A 83 8.01 3.84 16.54
N ALA A 84 6.76 3.97 16.99
CA ALA A 84 6.15 3.06 17.95
C ALA A 84 6.48 1.59 17.60
N SER A 85 6.71 0.76 18.61
CA SER A 85 6.94 -0.68 18.43
C SER A 85 5.72 -1.47 18.86
N VAL A 86 5.66 -2.74 18.46
CA VAL A 86 4.63 -3.64 19.01
C VAL A 86 5.15 -4.22 20.32
N LEU A 87 4.35 -4.10 21.38
CA LEU A 87 4.70 -4.70 22.65
C LEU A 87 4.55 -6.23 22.53
N PRO A 88 5.53 -7.01 22.96
CA PRO A 88 5.52 -8.46 22.78
C PRO A 88 4.62 -9.18 23.79
N ASP A 89 4.15 -8.49 24.83
CA ASP A 89 3.13 -8.99 25.75
C ASP A 89 1.74 -8.61 25.24
N SER A 90 0.88 -9.61 25.10
CA SER A 90 -0.45 -9.44 24.50
C SER A 90 -1.41 -8.69 25.40
N ALA A 91 -1.27 -8.80 26.73
CA ALA A 91 -2.08 -8.05 27.67
C ALA A 91 -1.68 -6.56 27.67
N GLU A 92 -0.39 -6.25 27.57
CA GLU A 92 0.09 -4.88 27.41
C GLU A 92 -0.35 -4.29 26.07
N GLN A 93 -0.23 -5.04 24.97
CA GLN A 93 -0.70 -4.59 23.65
C GLN A 93 -2.21 -4.33 23.64
N LEU A 94 -3.03 -5.21 24.24
CA LEU A 94 -4.46 -4.99 24.39
C LEU A 94 -4.78 -3.80 25.29
N SER A 95 -4.04 -3.63 26.38
CA SER A 95 -4.18 -2.48 27.27
C SER A 95 -3.88 -1.18 26.52
N LEU A 96 -2.90 -1.19 25.63
CA LEU A 96 -2.54 -0.04 24.80
C LEU A 96 -3.63 0.32 23.79
N LEU A 97 -4.29 -0.69 23.20
CA LEU A 97 -5.40 -0.49 22.26
C LEU A 97 -6.65 0.09 22.93
N VAL A 98 -6.85 -0.16 24.23
CA VAL A 98 -7.99 0.35 25.01
C VAL A 98 -7.65 1.65 25.73
N LYS A 99 -6.37 2.03 25.78
CA LYS A 99 -5.90 3.27 26.40
C LYS A 99 -6.51 4.47 25.69
N ASP A 100 -6.93 5.47 26.48
CA ASP A 100 -7.47 6.71 25.95
C ASP A 100 -6.47 7.36 24.97
N PRO A 101 -6.90 7.73 23.75
CA PRO A 101 -6.01 8.37 22.77
C PRO A 101 -5.54 9.75 23.24
N ASP A 102 -4.26 10.06 23.01
CA ASP A 102 -3.75 11.42 23.19
C ASP A 102 -4.52 12.40 22.30
N GLN A 103 -4.74 13.64 22.77
CA GLN A 103 -5.48 14.67 22.03
C GLN A 103 -4.68 15.97 21.97
N PRO A 104 -3.83 16.18 20.95
CA PRO A 104 -3.18 17.47 20.74
C PRO A 104 -4.20 18.56 20.32
N GLU A 105 -3.87 19.83 20.55
CA GLU A 105 -4.81 20.96 20.33
C GLU A 105 -5.36 21.05 18.89
N ASN A 106 -4.56 20.66 17.89
CA ASN A 106 -4.93 20.68 16.47
C ASN A 106 -4.97 19.27 15.87
N SER A 107 -5.50 18.30 16.63
CA SER A 107 -5.52 16.91 16.21
C SER A 107 -6.15 16.72 14.82
N LYS A 108 -5.42 16.04 13.95
CA LYS A 108 -5.88 15.61 12.63
C LYS A 108 -5.90 14.10 12.54
N VAL A 109 -6.84 13.57 11.77
CA VAL A 109 -6.94 12.13 11.50
C VAL A 109 -7.24 11.86 10.03
N LEU A 110 -6.66 10.78 9.49
CA LEU A 110 -6.95 10.30 8.14
C LEU A 110 -7.01 8.78 8.10
N ARG A 111 -8.13 8.22 7.65
CA ARG A 111 -8.27 6.77 7.40
C ARG A 111 -8.00 6.49 5.93
N VAL A 112 -7.01 5.63 5.65
CA VAL A 112 -6.53 5.34 4.30
C VAL A 112 -6.73 3.85 4.00
N ALA A 113 -7.60 3.54 3.03
CA ALA A 113 -7.72 2.18 2.50
C ALA A 113 -6.70 1.98 1.38
N ILE A 114 -5.82 0.99 1.50
CA ILE A 114 -4.92 0.61 0.41
C ILE A 114 -5.52 -0.61 -0.29
N ILE A 115 -5.94 -0.43 -1.55
CA ILE A 115 -6.58 -1.48 -2.36
C ILE A 115 -5.81 -1.72 -3.66
N GLY A 116 -5.96 -2.90 -4.23
CA GLY A 116 -5.29 -3.29 -5.47
C GLY A 116 -5.20 -4.79 -5.62
N ALA A 117 -4.74 -5.22 -6.80
CA ALA A 117 -4.57 -6.63 -7.12
C ALA A 117 -3.66 -7.34 -6.09
N PRO A 118 -3.78 -8.67 -5.91
CA PRO A 118 -2.80 -9.45 -5.17
C PRO A 118 -1.37 -9.16 -5.67
N ASN A 119 -0.41 -9.08 -4.74
CA ASN A 119 1.01 -8.77 -5.02
C ASN A 119 1.32 -7.38 -5.59
N ALA A 120 0.37 -6.43 -5.62
CA ALA A 120 0.62 -5.04 -6.03
C ALA A 120 1.65 -4.31 -5.15
N GLY A 121 1.90 -4.81 -3.93
CA GLY A 121 2.83 -4.22 -2.95
C GLY A 121 2.17 -3.50 -1.78
N LYS A 122 0.88 -3.72 -1.52
CA LYS A 122 0.08 -3.04 -0.49
C LYS A 122 0.74 -3.08 0.90
N SER A 123 0.92 -4.28 1.45
CA SER A 123 1.57 -4.47 2.75
C SER A 123 3.03 -4.01 2.77
N THR A 124 3.74 -4.06 1.62
CA THR A 124 5.09 -3.48 1.50
C THR A 124 5.05 -1.96 1.69
N LEU A 125 4.12 -1.27 1.02
CA LEU A 125 3.93 0.17 1.18
C LEU A 125 3.49 0.52 2.61
N SER A 126 2.56 -0.24 3.19
CA SER A 126 2.12 -0.04 4.57
C SER A 126 3.30 -0.13 5.56
N ASN A 127 4.17 -1.13 5.41
CA ASN A 127 5.37 -1.27 6.25
C ASN A 127 6.36 -0.11 6.07
N GLN A 128 6.55 0.38 4.84
CA GLN A 128 7.40 1.55 4.60
C GLN A 128 6.84 2.82 5.26
N LEU A 129 5.52 3.04 5.16
CA LEU A 129 4.87 4.19 5.78
C LEU A 129 4.95 4.13 7.32
N LEU A 130 4.86 2.93 7.90
CA LEU A 130 4.99 2.71 9.35
C LEU A 130 6.46 2.73 9.82
N GLY A 131 7.43 2.64 8.92
CA GLY A 131 8.85 2.50 9.26
C GLY A 131 9.22 1.15 9.91
N ARG A 132 8.30 0.18 9.93
CA ARG A 132 8.48 -1.14 10.54
C ARG A 132 7.74 -2.22 9.74
N LYS A 133 8.28 -3.44 9.76
CA LYS A 133 7.71 -4.59 9.05
C LYS A 133 6.62 -5.32 9.86
N VAL A 134 5.48 -4.67 10.03
CA VAL A 134 4.36 -5.20 10.82
C VAL A 134 3.50 -6.19 10.04
N PHE A 135 3.31 -5.96 8.74
CA PHE A 135 2.50 -6.79 7.87
C PHE A 135 3.36 -7.78 7.09
N ALA A 136 2.87 -9.02 6.93
CA ALA A 136 3.54 -10.04 6.14
C ALA A 136 3.57 -9.71 4.64
N VAL A 137 4.72 -9.91 3.99
CA VAL A 137 4.97 -9.63 2.57
C VAL A 137 5.65 -10.82 1.90
N SER A 138 5.00 -11.44 0.90
CA SER A 138 5.66 -12.45 0.06
C SER A 138 5.29 -12.27 -1.41
N LYS A 139 6.08 -12.86 -2.31
CA LYS A 139 5.79 -12.89 -3.75
C LYS A 139 4.58 -13.76 -4.08
N LYS A 140 4.10 -14.57 -3.14
CA LYS A 140 2.92 -15.41 -3.34
C LYS A 140 1.64 -14.68 -2.97
N VAL A 141 0.61 -14.99 -3.74
CA VAL A 141 -0.75 -14.48 -3.50
C VAL A 141 -1.28 -14.93 -2.14
N HIS A 142 -2.21 -14.15 -1.59
CA HIS A 142 -2.88 -14.45 -0.31
C HIS A 142 -1.95 -14.48 0.90
N THR A 143 -0.91 -13.63 0.89
CA THR A 143 -0.04 -13.40 2.05
C THR A 143 -0.83 -12.75 3.20
N THR A 144 -1.56 -11.67 2.92
CA THR A 144 -2.51 -11.03 3.86
C THR A 144 -3.85 -11.77 3.81
N ARG A 145 -4.29 -12.33 4.95
CA ARG A 145 -5.49 -13.18 5.07
C ARG A 145 -6.66 -12.56 5.83
N SER A 146 -6.39 -11.51 6.58
CA SER A 146 -7.36 -10.72 7.31
C SER A 146 -7.03 -9.25 7.11
N ARG A 147 -8.03 -8.40 7.27
CA ARG A 147 -7.80 -6.96 7.47
C ARG A 147 -6.92 -6.75 8.70
N ALA A 148 -5.94 -5.85 8.58
CA ALA A 148 -5.12 -5.40 9.68
C ALA A 148 -4.93 -3.88 9.59
N LEU A 149 -4.77 -3.22 10.74
CA LEU A 149 -4.66 -1.78 10.85
C LEU A 149 -3.24 -1.39 11.25
N GLY A 150 -2.74 -0.31 10.63
CA GLY A 150 -1.49 0.35 10.99
C GLY A 150 -1.76 1.79 11.37
N VAL A 151 -1.17 2.27 12.46
CA VAL A 151 -1.28 3.65 12.91
C VAL A 151 0.08 4.32 12.78
N LEU A 152 0.10 5.41 12.02
CA LEU A 152 1.23 6.32 11.90
C LEU A 152 0.85 7.63 12.58
N THR A 153 1.56 7.98 13.64
CA THR A 153 1.37 9.24 14.37
C THR A 153 2.57 10.15 14.10
N GLU A 154 2.31 11.34 13.56
CA GLU A 154 3.34 12.34 13.25
C GLU A 154 2.83 13.74 13.66
N ASP A 155 3.53 14.37 14.59
CA ASP A 155 3.16 15.65 15.20
C ASP A 155 1.71 15.67 15.73
N ASP A 156 0.83 16.45 15.11
CA ASP A 156 -0.59 16.58 15.45
C ASP A 156 -1.51 15.66 14.64
N THR A 157 -0.94 14.78 13.80
CA THR A 157 -1.66 14.03 12.77
C THR A 157 -1.55 12.52 12.95
N GLN A 158 -2.70 11.84 12.94
CA GLN A 158 -2.79 10.38 12.97
C GLN A 158 -3.31 9.83 11.64
N ILE A 159 -2.49 9.03 10.96
CA ILE A 159 -2.85 8.31 9.75
C ILE A 159 -3.12 6.85 10.10
N ILE A 160 -4.33 6.39 9.80
CA ILE A 160 -4.79 5.03 10.05
C ILE A 160 -4.83 4.29 8.70
N LEU A 161 -3.82 3.45 8.48
CA LEU A 161 -3.70 2.58 7.32
C LEU A 161 -4.56 1.33 7.53
N LEU A 162 -5.46 1.07 6.59
CA LEU A 162 -6.28 -0.13 6.56
C LEU A 162 -5.66 -1.07 5.52
N ASP A 163 -4.79 -1.98 5.96
CA ASP A 163 -4.18 -2.98 5.08
C ASP A 163 -5.22 -4.06 4.75
N THR A 164 -5.54 -4.17 3.46
CA THR A 164 -6.53 -5.11 2.98
C THR A 164 -5.89 -6.29 2.27
N PRO A 165 -6.47 -7.49 2.42
CA PRO A 165 -6.15 -8.58 1.54
C PRO A 165 -6.28 -8.18 0.06
N GLY A 166 -5.43 -8.76 -0.79
CA GLY A 166 -5.55 -8.56 -2.24
C GLY A 166 -6.92 -9.01 -2.73
N LEU A 167 -7.57 -8.17 -3.54
CA LEU A 167 -8.89 -8.45 -4.08
C LEU A 167 -8.90 -9.82 -4.78
N THR A 168 -9.85 -10.66 -4.40
CA THR A 168 -9.94 -12.06 -4.82
C THR A 168 -11.36 -12.41 -5.20
N THR A 169 -11.52 -13.48 -5.99
CA THR A 169 -12.83 -13.95 -6.43
C THR A 169 -13.28 -15.16 -5.61
N PRO A 170 -14.61 -15.42 -5.51
CA PRO A 170 -15.13 -16.59 -4.79
C PRO A 170 -14.51 -17.92 -5.26
N THR A 171 -14.21 -18.03 -6.56
CA THR A 171 -13.56 -19.20 -7.15
C THR A 171 -12.14 -19.39 -6.60
N LYS A 172 -11.36 -18.31 -6.46
CA LYS A 172 -10.00 -18.36 -5.91
C LYS A 172 -10.02 -18.67 -4.41
N VAL A 173 -10.98 -18.11 -3.66
CA VAL A 173 -11.17 -18.41 -2.23
C VAL A 173 -11.44 -19.89 -2.02
N LYS A 174 -12.39 -20.48 -2.76
CA LYS A 174 -12.69 -21.91 -2.68
C LYS A 174 -11.49 -22.78 -3.09
N ARG A 175 -10.82 -22.45 -4.19
CA ARG A 175 -9.67 -23.21 -4.71
C ARG A 175 -8.51 -23.27 -3.72
N HIS A 176 -8.24 -22.17 -3.02
CA HIS A 176 -7.11 -22.05 -2.11
C HIS A 176 -7.47 -22.25 -0.63
N GLN A 177 -8.71 -22.69 -0.34
CA GLN A 177 -9.22 -22.90 1.03
C GLN A 177 -8.99 -21.67 1.92
N LEU A 178 -9.25 -20.49 1.35
CA LEU A 178 -9.08 -19.23 2.07
C LEU A 178 -10.34 -18.87 2.86
N GLU A 179 -10.19 -17.96 3.81
CA GLU A 179 -11.30 -17.43 4.59
C GLU A 179 -12.27 -16.64 3.71
N LYS A 180 -13.57 -16.72 4.02
CA LYS A 180 -14.62 -16.03 3.27
C LYS A 180 -14.60 -14.51 3.49
N SER A 181 -14.10 -14.07 4.64
CA SER A 181 -13.87 -12.65 5.00
C SER A 181 -13.08 -11.90 3.92
N LEU A 182 -12.17 -12.57 3.22
CA LEU A 182 -11.40 -12.01 2.10
C LEU A 182 -12.24 -11.40 0.97
N LEU A 183 -13.51 -11.81 0.83
CA LEU A 183 -14.42 -11.25 -0.16
C LEU A 183 -15.10 -9.97 0.33
N GLU A 184 -15.25 -9.79 1.64
CA GLU A 184 -16.00 -8.69 2.27
C GLU A 184 -15.07 -7.59 2.80
N ASP A 185 -13.89 -7.95 3.30
CA ASP A 185 -12.91 -7.06 3.93
C ASP A 185 -12.57 -5.83 3.07
N PRO A 186 -12.32 -5.95 1.74
CA PRO A 186 -11.97 -4.79 0.93
C PRO A 186 -13.11 -3.76 0.84
N TRP A 187 -14.37 -4.21 0.79
CA TRP A 187 -15.53 -3.33 0.69
C TRP A 187 -15.80 -2.58 1.98
N ASN A 188 -15.74 -3.29 3.12
CA ASN A 188 -15.88 -2.69 4.43
C ASN A 188 -14.76 -1.67 4.69
N THR A 189 -13.54 -1.98 4.24
CA THR A 189 -12.40 -1.09 4.37
C THR A 189 -12.57 0.21 3.57
N VAL A 190 -13.05 0.14 2.33
CA VAL A 190 -13.29 1.36 1.52
C VAL A 190 -14.43 2.21 2.12
N LYS A 191 -15.50 1.58 2.64
CA LYS A 191 -16.60 2.27 3.32
C LYS A 191 -16.13 3.09 4.53
N GLU A 192 -15.12 2.58 5.21
CA GLU A 192 -14.55 3.15 6.43
C GLU A 192 -13.49 4.23 6.14
N ALA A 193 -12.92 4.25 4.94
CA ALA A 193 -11.85 5.13 4.58
C ALA A 193 -12.32 6.56 4.25
N SER A 194 -11.46 7.52 4.56
CA SER A 194 -11.60 8.91 4.11
C SER A 194 -10.82 9.19 2.82
N LEU A 195 -9.90 8.30 2.45
CA LEU A 195 -9.12 8.32 1.22
C LEU A 195 -8.82 6.88 0.79
N VAL A 196 -8.93 6.60 -0.50
CA VAL A 196 -8.53 5.31 -1.10
C VAL A 196 -7.22 5.47 -1.86
N VAL A 197 -6.25 4.63 -1.56
CA VAL A 197 -5.01 4.46 -2.33
C VAL A 197 -5.18 3.24 -3.22
N VAL A 198 -5.27 3.45 -4.54
CA VAL A 198 -5.35 2.37 -5.52
C VAL A 198 -3.96 2.05 -6.02
N MET A 199 -3.47 0.87 -5.69
CA MET A 199 -2.11 0.44 -5.98
C MET A 199 -2.05 -0.50 -7.18
N VAL A 200 -1.19 -0.17 -8.15
CA VAL A 200 -1.00 -0.95 -9.39
C VAL A 200 0.47 -1.32 -9.54
N ASP A 201 0.74 -2.59 -9.81
CA ASP A 201 2.06 -3.09 -10.18
C ASP A 201 2.34 -2.78 -11.66
N VAL A 202 3.27 -1.87 -11.93
CA VAL A 202 3.62 -1.51 -13.32
C VAL A 202 4.58 -2.50 -13.98
N SER A 203 5.18 -3.41 -13.21
CA SER A 203 6.05 -4.47 -13.74
C SER A 203 5.25 -5.61 -14.38
N ASP A 204 3.99 -5.80 -13.97
CA ASP A 204 3.07 -6.79 -14.55
C ASP A 204 2.56 -6.32 -15.91
N LYS A 205 3.22 -6.77 -16.98
CA LYS A 205 2.91 -6.38 -18.36
C LYS A 205 1.51 -6.79 -18.82
N TRP A 206 0.87 -7.76 -18.16
CA TRP A 206 -0.44 -8.27 -18.56
C TRP A 206 -1.57 -7.51 -17.86
N ALA A 207 -1.36 -7.10 -16.61
CA ALA A 207 -2.38 -6.43 -15.80
C ALA A 207 -2.22 -4.91 -15.73
N CYS A 208 -1.04 -4.33 -15.98
CA CYS A 208 -0.77 -2.92 -15.68
C CYS A 208 -1.62 -1.89 -16.45
N ASN A 209 -2.20 -2.25 -17.60
CA ASN A 209 -2.97 -1.32 -18.43
C ASN A 209 -4.47 -1.27 -18.09
N LYS A 210 -4.91 -2.01 -17.07
CA LYS A 210 -6.31 -2.02 -16.65
C LYS A 210 -6.42 -2.17 -15.13
N LEU A 211 -7.34 -1.43 -14.52
CA LEU A 211 -7.71 -1.63 -13.13
C LEU A 211 -8.43 -2.97 -12.95
N ASP A 212 -8.10 -3.66 -11.85
CA ASP A 212 -8.78 -4.89 -11.46
C ASP A 212 -10.30 -4.63 -11.32
N PHE A 213 -11.10 -5.60 -11.75
CA PHE A 213 -12.56 -5.47 -11.79
C PHE A 213 -13.14 -5.20 -10.39
N GLU A 214 -12.60 -5.82 -9.34
CA GLU A 214 -13.07 -5.60 -7.98
C GLU A 214 -12.65 -4.22 -7.45
N VAL A 215 -11.50 -3.68 -7.88
CA VAL A 215 -11.11 -2.28 -7.58
C VAL A 215 -12.14 -1.33 -8.18
N LEU A 216 -12.48 -1.51 -9.46
CA LEU A 216 -13.46 -0.68 -10.16
C LEU A 216 -14.82 -0.69 -9.48
N LYS A 217 -15.28 -1.86 -9.02
CA LYS A 217 -16.54 -1.91 -8.28
C LYS A 217 -16.46 -1.17 -6.94
N CYS A 218 -15.36 -1.30 -6.20
CA CYS A 218 -15.16 -0.55 -4.94
C CYS A 218 -15.26 0.96 -5.17
N LEU A 219 -14.56 1.47 -6.20
CA LEU A 219 -14.57 2.89 -6.56
C LEU A 219 -15.96 3.36 -7.03
N THR A 220 -16.67 2.53 -7.78
CA THR A 220 -18.00 2.87 -8.29
C THR A 220 -19.07 2.85 -7.19
N GLN A 221 -18.92 1.98 -6.20
CA GLN A 221 -19.83 1.88 -5.07
C GLN A 221 -19.66 3.03 -4.06
N TYR A 222 -18.45 3.59 -3.96
CA TYR A 222 -18.12 4.69 -3.04
C TYR A 222 -17.50 5.89 -3.79
N PRO A 223 -18.23 6.51 -4.74
CA PRO A 223 -17.68 7.55 -5.60
C PRO A 223 -17.33 8.85 -4.85
N ASP A 224 -17.91 9.07 -3.67
CA ASP A 224 -17.67 10.25 -2.83
C ASP A 224 -16.36 10.16 -2.04
N VAL A 225 -15.77 8.96 -1.91
CA VAL A 225 -14.49 8.78 -1.23
C VAL A 225 -13.39 9.11 -2.24
N PRO A 226 -12.52 10.11 -1.98
CA PRO A 226 -11.46 10.48 -2.91
C PRO A 226 -10.49 9.31 -3.09
N ALA A 227 -10.04 9.10 -4.32
CA ALA A 227 -9.08 8.06 -4.67
C ALA A 227 -7.81 8.68 -5.27
N VAL A 228 -6.64 8.14 -4.88
CA VAL A 228 -5.35 8.43 -5.52
C VAL A 228 -4.79 7.15 -6.15
N LEU A 229 -4.09 7.30 -7.27
CA LEU A 229 -3.46 6.18 -7.98
C LEU A 229 -1.99 6.10 -7.59
N VAL A 230 -1.52 4.92 -7.20
CA VAL A 230 -0.11 4.63 -6.91
C VAL A 230 0.40 3.58 -7.88
N LEU A 231 1.34 3.99 -8.73
CA LEU A 231 2.08 3.11 -9.62
C LEU A 231 3.33 2.60 -8.89
N ASN A 232 3.31 1.33 -8.48
CA ASN A 232 4.37 0.71 -7.71
C ASN A 232 5.25 -0.21 -8.57
N LYS A 233 6.47 -0.47 -8.10
CA LYS A 233 7.52 -1.28 -8.77
C LYS A 233 8.10 -0.62 -10.01
N VAL A 234 8.24 0.70 -9.96
CA VAL A 234 8.79 1.52 -11.04
C VAL A 234 10.28 1.24 -11.30
N ASP A 235 10.98 0.70 -10.30
CA ASP A 235 12.35 0.19 -10.36
C ASP A 235 12.50 -0.96 -11.38
N MET A 236 11.46 -1.77 -11.54
CA MET A 236 11.46 -2.92 -12.46
C MET A 236 11.15 -2.54 -13.91
N LEU A 237 10.75 -1.28 -14.19
CA LEU A 237 10.40 -0.84 -15.54
C LEU A 237 11.64 -0.48 -16.37
N LYS A 238 11.86 -1.26 -17.42
CA LYS A 238 12.93 -0.99 -18.40
C LYS A 238 12.73 0.31 -19.21
N SER A 239 11.47 0.64 -19.54
CA SER A 239 11.14 1.84 -20.33
C SER A 239 10.13 2.72 -19.61
N LYS A 240 10.58 3.92 -19.25
CA LYS A 240 9.80 4.90 -18.49
C LYS A 240 8.74 5.62 -19.34
N SER A 241 8.86 5.59 -20.66
CA SER A 241 7.83 6.13 -21.55
C SER A 241 6.48 5.41 -21.38
N ARG A 242 6.51 4.13 -20.97
CA ARG A 242 5.30 3.33 -20.72
C ARG A 242 4.49 3.82 -19.52
N LEU A 243 5.10 4.50 -18.55
CA LEU A 243 4.39 5.03 -17.38
C LEU A 243 3.32 6.04 -17.78
N LEU A 244 3.56 6.83 -18.83
CA LEU A 244 2.58 7.80 -19.33
C LEU A 244 1.39 7.12 -20.00
N GLU A 245 1.64 6.08 -20.77
CA GLU A 245 0.60 5.27 -21.42
C GLU A 245 -0.26 4.57 -20.35
N ILE A 246 0.39 3.89 -19.39
CA ILE A 246 -0.27 3.25 -18.25
C ILE A 246 -1.09 4.26 -17.46
N THR A 247 -0.54 5.43 -17.15
CA THR A 247 -1.27 6.48 -16.41
C THR A 247 -2.50 6.92 -17.19
N ALA A 248 -2.38 7.18 -18.50
CA ALA A 248 -3.50 7.61 -19.32
C ALA A 248 -4.61 6.54 -19.38
N ASP A 249 -4.24 5.27 -19.53
CA ASP A 249 -5.19 4.16 -19.59
C ASP A 249 -5.93 4.00 -18.25
N LEU A 250 -5.19 3.97 -17.13
CA LEU A 250 -5.74 3.78 -15.79
C LEU A 250 -6.55 4.97 -15.28
N THR A 251 -6.28 6.18 -15.76
CA THR A 251 -6.99 7.41 -15.36
C THR A 251 -8.04 7.85 -16.39
N CYS A 252 -8.24 7.08 -17.46
CA CYS A 252 -9.06 7.50 -18.61
C CYS A 252 -8.64 8.87 -19.19
N GLY A 253 -7.37 9.22 -19.07
CA GLY A 253 -6.83 10.51 -19.49
C GLY A 253 -7.25 11.70 -18.63
N VAL A 254 -7.80 11.50 -17.42
CA VAL A 254 -8.28 12.57 -16.54
C VAL A 254 -7.77 12.38 -15.11
N VAL A 255 -7.15 13.42 -14.55
CA VAL A 255 -6.71 13.46 -13.14
C VAL A 255 -7.16 14.79 -12.54
N ASN A 256 -7.78 14.75 -11.37
CA ASN A 256 -8.35 15.92 -10.69
C ASN A 256 -9.29 16.75 -11.60
N GLY A 257 -10.09 16.08 -12.43
CA GLY A 257 -10.97 16.72 -13.42
C GLY A 257 -10.25 17.38 -14.61
N ARG A 258 -8.92 17.26 -14.71
CA ARG A 258 -8.09 17.85 -15.79
C ARG A 258 -7.64 16.77 -16.77
N LYS A 259 -7.76 17.04 -18.08
CA LYS A 259 -7.29 16.12 -19.13
C LYS A 259 -5.75 16.06 -19.15
N LEU A 260 -5.20 14.86 -19.10
CA LEU A 260 -3.78 14.57 -19.29
C LEU A 260 -3.36 14.94 -20.72
N GLN A 261 -2.39 15.84 -20.85
CA GLN A 261 -1.78 16.19 -22.13
C GLN A 261 -0.65 15.19 -22.45
N VAL A 262 -1.01 13.96 -22.84
CA VAL A 262 -0.02 12.98 -23.31
C VAL A 262 0.21 13.19 -24.80
N ARG A 263 1.32 13.84 -25.17
CA ARG A 263 1.80 13.77 -26.56
C ARG A 263 2.25 12.35 -26.82
N ARG A 264 1.51 11.61 -27.66
CA ARG A 264 1.97 10.31 -28.17
C ARG A 264 3.38 10.49 -28.71
N VAL A 265 4.31 9.65 -28.25
CA VAL A 265 5.62 9.53 -28.89
C VAL A 265 5.32 9.10 -30.32
N ILE A 266 5.45 10.04 -31.27
CA ILE A 266 5.43 9.70 -32.69
C ILE A 266 6.65 8.80 -32.88
N LYS A 267 6.42 7.49 -32.93
CA LYS A 267 7.45 6.56 -33.39
C LYS A 267 7.84 7.05 -34.77
N PRO A 268 9.10 7.42 -35.00
CA PRO A 268 9.50 7.86 -36.33
C PRO A 268 9.29 6.70 -37.32
N PRO A 269 8.99 6.98 -38.60
CA PRO A 269 8.57 5.96 -39.58
C PRO A 269 9.54 4.78 -39.75
N TRP A 270 10.78 4.92 -39.29
CA TRP A 270 11.80 3.87 -39.32
C TRP A 270 11.73 2.87 -38.15
N ALA A 271 10.97 3.16 -37.08
CA ALA A 271 10.83 2.29 -35.92
C ALA A 271 9.82 1.14 -36.10
N GLU A 272 9.05 1.13 -37.20
CA GLU A 272 8.09 0.05 -37.52
C GLU A 272 8.74 -1.16 -38.21
N ARG A 273 10.00 -1.08 -38.62
CA ARG A 273 10.71 -2.20 -39.26
C ARG A 273 11.66 -2.89 -38.29
N ARG A 274 11.14 -3.68 -37.34
CA ARG A 274 11.97 -4.68 -36.62
C ARG A 274 11.22 -5.78 -35.86
N THR A 275 10.00 -6.13 -36.25
CA THR A 275 9.28 -7.30 -35.66
C THR A 275 9.08 -8.49 -36.60
N ASP A 276 9.62 -8.49 -37.82
CA ASP A 276 9.40 -9.57 -38.78
C ASP A 276 10.62 -10.51 -39.00
N ARG A 277 11.57 -10.57 -38.06
CA ARG A 277 12.77 -11.43 -38.19
C ARG A 277 12.99 -12.50 -37.12
N GLU A 278 12.06 -12.67 -36.18
CA GLU A 278 12.12 -13.76 -35.18
C GLU A 278 11.02 -14.83 -35.36
N ALA A 279 10.15 -14.70 -36.37
CA ALA A 279 9.16 -15.71 -36.71
C ALA A 279 9.59 -16.48 -37.97
N ARG A 280 10.63 -17.32 -37.88
CA ARG A 280 10.97 -18.40 -38.84
C ARG A 280 12.23 -19.16 -38.39
N THR A 281 12.12 -19.99 -37.35
CA THR A 281 12.84 -21.28 -37.19
C THR A 281 12.52 -21.92 -35.84
N SER A 282 11.49 -22.75 -35.80
CA SER A 282 11.47 -24.07 -35.13
C SER A 282 10.02 -24.54 -35.08
N GLY A 283 9.69 -25.50 -35.94
CA GLY A 283 8.49 -26.30 -35.82
C GLY A 283 8.67 -27.48 -34.87
N SER A 284 7.58 -28.24 -34.74
CA SER A 284 7.36 -29.51 -34.04
C SER A 284 6.97 -29.43 -32.56
N GLY A 285 5.83 -30.04 -32.24
CA GLY A 285 5.49 -30.50 -30.88
C GLY A 285 4.13 -30.08 -30.36
N ASP A 286 3.14 -30.94 -30.61
CA ASP A 286 1.92 -31.23 -29.85
C ASP A 286 0.81 -30.18 -29.68
N GLU A 287 -0.30 -30.53 -30.34
CA GLU A 287 -1.65 -30.03 -30.08
C GLU A 287 -2.10 -30.43 -28.68
N ASP A 288 -2.44 -29.44 -27.85
CA ASP A 288 -3.40 -29.64 -26.77
C ASP A 288 -4.32 -28.42 -26.69
N LYS A 289 -5.55 -28.60 -27.20
CA LYS A 289 -6.67 -27.68 -26.96
C LYS A 289 -7.10 -27.81 -25.50
N PRO A 290 -7.30 -26.72 -24.74
CA PRO A 290 -8.27 -26.73 -23.68
C PRO A 290 -9.63 -26.42 -24.32
N GLY A 291 -10.42 -27.48 -24.53
CA GLY A 291 -11.86 -27.40 -24.70
C GLY A 291 -12.50 -26.68 -23.51
N GLY A 292 -13.61 -26.02 -23.79
CA GLY A 292 -14.32 -25.20 -22.83
C GLY A 292 -14.90 -25.99 -21.67
N ASP A 293 -15.04 -25.28 -20.56
CA ASP A 293 -16.17 -25.38 -19.65
C ASP A 293 -16.45 -23.96 -19.16
N VAL A 294 -17.24 -23.21 -19.94
CA VAL A 294 -17.95 -22.03 -19.43
C VAL A 294 -19.17 -22.60 -18.70
N ALA A 295 -18.94 -23.08 -17.49
CA ALA A 295 -20.03 -23.36 -16.57
C ALA A 295 -20.49 -22.03 -15.97
N ASP A 296 -21.70 -21.62 -16.35
CA ASP A 296 -22.46 -20.56 -15.71
C ASP A 296 -22.48 -20.78 -14.19
N GLY A 297 -21.72 -19.93 -13.50
CA GLY A 297 -21.67 -19.86 -12.05
C GLY A 297 -22.41 -18.63 -11.56
N GLU A 298 -23.74 -18.72 -11.53
CA GLU A 298 -24.59 -17.86 -10.70
C GLU A 298 -24.13 -17.98 -9.24
N GLY A 299 -23.39 -16.99 -8.75
CA GLY A 299 -22.87 -17.06 -7.38
C GLY A 299 -22.12 -15.84 -6.84
N SER A 300 -22.20 -14.70 -7.52
CA SER A 300 -21.60 -13.43 -7.06
C SER A 300 -22.60 -12.26 -7.06
N GLU A 301 -23.87 -12.50 -7.38
CA GLU A 301 -24.88 -11.44 -7.55
C GLU A 301 -25.38 -10.81 -6.23
N ALA A 302 -25.01 -11.33 -5.06
CA ALA A 302 -25.65 -10.95 -3.80
C ALA A 302 -25.00 -9.79 -3.03
N GLN A 303 -23.81 -9.29 -3.41
CA GLN A 303 -23.00 -8.48 -2.47
C GLN A 303 -22.52 -7.11 -2.95
N SER A 304 -22.56 -6.79 -4.24
CA SER A 304 -22.35 -5.40 -4.70
C SER A 304 -23.70 -4.71 -4.81
N GLY A 305 -23.91 -3.56 -4.15
CA GLY A 305 -25.13 -2.74 -4.28
C GLY A 305 -25.36 -2.15 -5.69
N LEU A 306 -24.60 -2.61 -6.69
CA LEU A 306 -24.61 -2.15 -8.07
C LEU A 306 -25.62 -2.95 -8.91
N ARG A 307 -26.33 -2.26 -9.80
CA ARG A 307 -27.27 -2.89 -10.74
C ARG A 307 -26.53 -3.76 -11.76
N LYS A 308 -27.21 -4.79 -12.31
CA LYS A 308 -26.63 -5.70 -13.31
C LYS A 308 -26.04 -4.97 -14.53
N GLU A 309 -26.65 -3.86 -14.95
CA GLU A 309 -26.16 -3.02 -16.05
C GLU A 309 -24.83 -2.32 -15.72
N GLN A 310 -24.71 -1.78 -14.50
CA GLN A 310 -23.48 -1.15 -14.03
C GLN A 310 -22.34 -2.18 -13.97
N LEU A 311 -22.61 -3.38 -13.46
CA LEU A 311 -21.63 -4.46 -13.43
C LEU A 311 -21.15 -4.86 -14.85
N ARG A 312 -22.04 -4.85 -15.85
CA ARG A 312 -21.66 -5.11 -17.25
C ARG A 312 -20.77 -4.00 -17.81
N ALA A 313 -21.08 -2.74 -17.52
CA ALA A 313 -20.23 -1.61 -17.94
C ALA A 313 -18.83 -1.65 -17.30
N LEU A 314 -18.74 -2.02 -16.01
CA LEU A 314 -17.45 -2.14 -15.33
C LEU A 314 -16.55 -3.24 -15.91
N LYS A 315 -17.13 -4.29 -16.50
CA LYS A 315 -16.32 -5.36 -17.14
C LYS A 315 -15.54 -4.85 -18.34
N THR A 316 -16.09 -3.88 -19.09
CA THR A 316 -15.44 -3.31 -20.28
C THR A 316 -14.56 -2.09 -19.95
N GLN A 317 -14.76 -1.49 -18.78
CA GLN A 317 -13.96 -0.36 -18.31
C GLN A 317 -12.49 -0.74 -18.06
N GLN A 318 -11.57 0.16 -18.45
CA GLN A 318 -10.12 -0.02 -18.29
C GLN A 318 -9.57 0.76 -17.10
N GLY A 319 -10.03 1.99 -16.87
CA GLY A 319 -9.50 2.89 -15.84
C GLY A 319 -10.59 3.61 -15.05
N TRP A 320 -10.20 4.58 -14.24
CA TRP A 320 -11.07 5.41 -13.41
C TRP A 320 -10.74 6.89 -13.58
N ALA A 321 -11.71 7.69 -14.02
CA ALA A 321 -11.49 9.10 -14.38
C ALA A 321 -11.45 10.07 -13.19
N HIS A 322 -11.78 9.61 -11.98
CA HIS A 322 -11.95 10.46 -10.80
C HIS A 322 -10.79 10.34 -9.80
N PHE A 323 -9.61 9.90 -10.26
CA PHE A 323 -8.41 9.98 -9.42
C PHE A 323 -8.06 11.44 -9.15
N LYS A 324 -7.80 11.75 -7.88
CA LYS A 324 -7.38 13.07 -7.43
C LYS A 324 -5.93 13.35 -7.82
N ASP A 325 -5.04 12.39 -7.58
CA ASP A 325 -3.60 12.52 -7.85
C ASP A 325 -3.01 11.16 -8.24
N VAL A 326 -1.84 11.20 -8.90
CA VAL A 326 -1.07 10.01 -9.31
C VAL A 326 0.34 10.09 -8.73
N PHE A 327 0.77 8.98 -8.10
CA PHE A 327 2.09 8.79 -7.52
C PHE A 327 2.82 7.64 -8.21
N MET A 328 4.14 7.73 -8.25
CA MET A 328 5.03 6.71 -8.79
C MET A 328 6.09 6.41 -7.74
N LEU A 329 6.21 5.16 -7.30
CA LEU A 329 7.12 4.79 -6.21
C LEU A 329 7.67 3.37 -6.34
N SER A 330 8.75 3.09 -5.61
CA SER A 330 9.19 1.72 -5.29
C SER A 330 8.97 1.50 -3.80
N ALA A 331 7.94 0.74 -3.43
CA ALA A 331 7.70 0.39 -2.04
C ALA A 331 8.80 -0.54 -1.47
N VAL A 332 9.50 -1.31 -2.32
CA VAL A 332 10.58 -2.18 -1.85
C VAL A 332 11.80 -1.35 -1.47
N ASP A 333 12.15 -0.35 -2.28
CA ASP A 333 13.34 0.49 -2.07
C ASP A 333 13.05 1.76 -1.24
N GLY A 334 11.79 1.99 -0.85
CA GLY A 334 11.34 3.22 -0.19
C GLY A 334 11.34 4.45 -1.10
N GLU A 335 11.56 4.29 -2.40
CA GLU A 335 11.72 5.40 -3.34
C GLU A 335 10.40 6.16 -3.53
N ASP A 336 10.40 7.46 -3.20
CA ASP A 336 9.26 8.39 -3.26
C ASP A 336 8.06 8.04 -2.35
N VAL A 337 8.21 7.08 -1.43
CA VAL A 337 7.20 6.77 -0.40
C VAL A 337 6.96 7.97 0.53
N GLU A 338 8.01 8.71 0.88
CA GLU A 338 7.93 9.91 1.72
C GLU A 338 7.08 11.03 1.08
N THR A 339 7.04 11.10 -0.26
CA THR A 339 6.18 12.03 -0.98
C THR A 339 4.70 11.67 -0.79
N LEU A 340 4.36 10.38 -0.83
CA LEU A 340 3.02 9.92 -0.52
C LEU A 340 2.70 10.15 0.96
N LYS A 341 3.62 9.84 1.89
CA LYS A 341 3.44 10.06 3.32
C LYS A 341 3.06 11.52 3.63
N ARG A 342 3.85 12.48 3.14
CA ARG A 342 3.57 13.91 3.30
C ARG A 342 2.24 14.33 2.69
N TYR A 343 1.87 13.77 1.54
CA TYR A 343 0.55 14.02 0.95
C TYR A 343 -0.58 13.55 1.88
N LEU A 344 -0.44 12.38 2.51
CA LEU A 344 -1.40 11.86 3.48
C LEU A 344 -1.48 12.75 4.73
N VAL A 345 -0.34 13.18 5.28
CA VAL A 345 -0.29 14.08 6.45
C VAL A 345 -0.97 15.41 6.16
N VAL A 346 -0.65 16.05 5.03
CA VAL A 346 -1.27 17.31 4.60
C VAL A 346 -2.76 17.13 4.27
N GLY A 347 -3.15 15.95 3.79
CA GLY A 347 -4.53 15.60 3.46
C GLY A 347 -5.40 15.24 4.67
N ALA A 348 -4.82 15.09 5.87
CA ALA A 348 -5.55 14.77 7.07
C ALA A 348 -6.47 15.92 7.50
N LYS A 349 -7.65 15.56 8.02
CA LYS A 349 -8.67 16.54 8.43
C LYS A 349 -8.67 16.69 9.94
N PRO A 350 -9.07 17.85 10.49
CA PRO A 350 -9.29 18.00 11.92
C PRO A 350 -10.23 16.91 12.44
N GLY A 351 -9.85 16.28 13.54
CA GLY A 351 -10.60 15.20 14.16
C GLY A 351 -9.84 14.60 15.33
N SER A 352 -10.58 14.04 16.28
CA SER A 352 -9.99 13.39 17.45
C SER A 352 -9.19 12.17 17.03
N TRP A 353 -8.00 12.00 17.63
CA TRP A 353 -7.23 10.78 17.46
C TRP A 353 -8.03 9.58 17.98
N GLN A 354 -7.91 8.45 17.28
CA GLN A 354 -8.65 7.22 17.57
C GLN A 354 -7.85 6.24 18.41
N TYR A 355 -6.53 6.34 18.37
CA TYR A 355 -5.60 5.46 19.09
C TYR A 355 -4.58 6.29 19.87
N HIS A 356 -4.08 5.74 20.98
CA HIS A 356 -2.94 6.28 21.70
C HIS A 356 -1.70 6.38 20.79
N SER A 357 -0.81 7.35 21.00
CA SER A 357 0.34 7.65 20.12
C SER A 357 1.27 6.45 19.92
N ASP A 358 1.37 5.60 20.93
CA ASP A 358 2.23 4.40 20.93
C ASP A 358 1.58 3.19 20.24
N VAL A 359 0.31 3.26 19.85
CA VAL A 359 -0.30 2.17 19.05
C VAL A 359 0.29 2.20 17.66
N LEU A 360 0.87 1.08 17.22
CA LEU A 360 1.33 0.88 15.85
C LEU A 360 0.36 0.04 15.02
N THR A 361 -0.30 -0.95 15.63
CA THR A 361 -1.19 -1.90 14.95
C THR A 361 -2.20 -2.49 15.92
N ASP A 362 -3.33 -2.97 15.39
CA ASP A 362 -4.32 -3.75 16.12
C ASP A 362 -4.00 -5.25 16.20
N GLN A 363 -2.97 -5.71 15.48
CA GLN A 363 -2.53 -7.10 15.54
C GLN A 363 -1.90 -7.43 16.89
N THR A 364 -2.24 -8.62 17.38
CA THR A 364 -1.58 -9.22 18.55
C THR A 364 -0.15 -9.67 18.21
N PRO A 365 0.76 -9.76 19.20
CA PRO A 365 2.11 -10.27 18.98
C PRO A 365 2.13 -11.69 18.39
N GLU A 366 1.18 -12.53 18.78
CA GLU A 366 1.01 -13.89 18.26
C GLU A 366 0.57 -13.88 16.78
N GLU A 367 -0.34 -12.99 16.40
CA GLU A 367 -0.72 -12.79 14.99
C GLU A 367 0.48 -12.35 14.17
N ILE A 368 1.26 -11.37 14.63
CA ILE A 368 2.48 -10.92 13.96
C ILE A 368 3.48 -12.07 13.83
N CYS A 369 3.69 -12.86 14.89
CA CYS A 369 4.56 -14.04 14.86
C CYS A 369 4.10 -15.06 13.82
N THR A 370 2.83 -15.46 13.84
CA THR A 370 2.29 -16.44 12.90
C THR A 370 2.26 -15.91 11.46
N ASN A 371 2.01 -14.62 11.26
CA ASN A 371 2.05 -13.94 9.97
C ASN A 371 3.48 -13.91 9.41
N THR A 372 4.47 -13.59 10.24
CA THR A 372 5.90 -13.57 9.86
C THR A 372 6.40 -14.97 9.51
N VAL A 373 6.07 -15.99 10.30
CA VAL A 373 6.42 -17.38 9.98
C VAL A 373 5.73 -17.82 8.68
N ARG A 374 4.45 -17.46 8.49
CA ARG A 374 3.70 -17.75 7.25
C ARG A 374 4.35 -17.11 6.03
N GLU A 375 4.83 -15.88 6.15
CA GLU A 375 5.55 -15.18 5.09
C GLU A 375 6.74 -16.01 4.58
N LYS A 376 7.61 -16.45 5.50
CA LYS A 376 8.79 -17.24 5.14
C LYS A 376 8.41 -18.60 4.56
N LEU A 377 7.38 -19.25 5.09
CA LEU A 377 6.84 -20.49 4.53
C LEU A 377 6.36 -20.27 3.08
N LEU A 378 5.69 -19.15 2.81
CA LEU A 378 5.25 -18.79 1.47
C LEU A 378 6.43 -18.53 0.53
N GLU A 379 7.46 -17.82 0.97
CA GLU A 379 8.62 -17.52 0.12
C GLU A 379 9.42 -18.80 -0.24
N TYR A 380 9.62 -19.71 0.70
CA TYR A 380 10.59 -20.81 0.53
C TYR A 380 10.01 -22.15 0.08
N LEU A 381 8.77 -22.48 0.45
CA LEU A 381 8.24 -23.81 0.12
C LEU A 381 7.61 -23.81 -1.28
N PRO A 382 7.62 -24.93 -2.02
CA PRO A 382 7.04 -24.99 -3.35
C PRO A 382 5.52 -25.18 -3.34
N LYS A 383 4.88 -24.86 -4.49
CA LYS A 383 3.50 -25.25 -4.83
C LYS A 383 2.47 -24.90 -3.75
N GLU A 384 1.48 -25.77 -3.53
CA GLU A 384 0.41 -25.57 -2.55
C GLU A 384 0.81 -25.83 -1.08
N VAL A 385 2.04 -26.24 -0.79
CA VAL A 385 2.44 -26.71 0.56
C VAL A 385 2.10 -25.68 1.65
N PRO A 386 2.52 -24.40 1.56
CA PRO A 386 2.22 -23.39 2.58
C PRO A 386 0.72 -23.20 2.89
N TYR A 387 -0.13 -23.36 1.89
CA TYR A 387 -1.56 -23.10 2.03
C TYR A 387 -2.28 -24.20 2.81
N THR A 388 -1.72 -25.41 2.84
CA THR A 388 -2.28 -26.56 3.57
C THR A 388 -1.80 -26.67 5.02
N MET A 389 -0.88 -25.80 5.43
CA MET A 389 -0.25 -25.82 6.74
C MET A 389 -1.03 -25.01 7.77
N THR A 390 -1.03 -25.48 9.01
CA THR A 390 -1.52 -24.71 10.17
C THR A 390 -0.38 -24.52 11.17
N GLN A 391 -0.47 -23.48 11.99
CA GLN A 391 0.60 -23.08 12.91
C GLN A 391 -0.02 -22.93 14.30
N ALA A 392 0.70 -23.34 15.34
CA ALA A 392 0.33 -23.09 16.72
C ALA A 392 1.57 -22.67 17.50
N ILE A 393 1.44 -21.64 18.34
CA ILE A 393 2.49 -21.24 19.27
C ILE A 393 2.41 -22.18 20.47
N ASP A 394 3.49 -22.92 20.73
CA ASP A 394 3.62 -23.85 21.86
C ASP A 394 4.25 -23.18 23.09
N LEU A 395 5.10 -22.17 22.87
CA LEU A 395 5.83 -21.46 23.91
C LEU A 395 5.96 -19.99 23.53
N TRP A 396 5.68 -19.11 24.49
CA TRP A 396 5.97 -17.69 24.46
C TRP A 396 6.49 -17.32 25.85
N HIS A 397 7.79 -17.09 25.98
CA HIS A 397 8.43 -16.93 27.29
C HIS A 397 9.50 -15.85 27.28
N ASP A 398 9.33 -14.85 28.15
CA ASP A 398 10.33 -13.84 28.45
C ASP A 398 11.44 -14.42 29.32
N ARG A 399 12.66 -14.45 28.79
CA ARG A 399 13.84 -14.89 29.56
C ARG A 399 14.32 -13.75 30.45
N GLU A 400 15.00 -14.11 31.54
CA GLU A 400 15.57 -13.15 32.50
C GLU A 400 16.56 -12.16 31.87
N ASN A 401 17.20 -12.52 30.76
CA ASN A 401 18.12 -11.66 30.00
C ASN A 401 17.41 -10.67 29.05
N GLY A 402 16.08 -10.63 29.01
CA GLY A 402 15.29 -9.78 28.10
C GLY A 402 15.05 -10.38 26.71
N GLU A 403 15.53 -11.60 26.45
CA GLU A 403 15.30 -12.33 25.20
C GLU A 403 13.91 -12.99 25.20
N LEU A 404 13.25 -12.99 24.04
CA LEU A 404 11.99 -13.70 23.84
C LEU A 404 12.21 -15.08 23.22
N ASP A 405 11.86 -16.14 23.95
CA ASP A 405 11.85 -17.51 23.41
C ASP A 405 10.46 -17.87 22.90
N ILE A 406 10.37 -18.12 21.60
CA ILE A 406 9.12 -18.53 20.93
C ILE A 406 9.32 -19.91 20.34
N ALA A 407 8.39 -20.83 20.62
CA ALA A 407 8.30 -22.10 19.90
C ALA A 407 7.00 -22.18 19.11
N VAL A 408 7.10 -22.43 17.80
CA VAL A 408 5.94 -22.61 16.92
C VAL A 408 5.95 -24.02 16.33
N LYS A 409 4.81 -24.70 16.43
CA LYS A 409 4.56 -26.00 15.82
C LYS A 409 3.82 -25.83 14.50
N LEU A 410 4.43 -26.34 13.45
CA LEU A 410 3.91 -26.38 12.08
C LEU A 410 3.24 -27.73 11.82
N TYR A 411 1.97 -27.70 11.48
CA TYR A 411 1.19 -28.88 11.17
C TYR A 411 1.03 -29.04 9.67
N VAL A 412 1.37 -30.22 9.16
CA VAL A 412 1.23 -30.61 7.74
C VAL A 412 0.29 -31.79 7.59
N LYS A 413 -0.39 -31.91 6.44
CA LYS A 413 -1.31 -33.03 6.13
C LYS A 413 -0.63 -34.30 5.62
N LYS A 414 0.61 -34.19 5.11
CA LYS A 414 1.33 -35.29 4.45
C LYS A 414 2.77 -35.34 4.91
N GLU A 415 3.33 -36.54 5.05
CA GLU A 415 4.76 -36.73 5.35
C GLU A 415 5.66 -36.16 4.26
N SER A 416 5.24 -36.20 2.98
CA SER A 416 5.98 -35.58 1.89
C SER A 416 6.14 -34.07 2.08
N HIS A 417 5.08 -33.39 2.56
CA HIS A 417 5.13 -31.97 2.90
C HIS A 417 6.04 -31.73 4.11
N MET A 418 6.00 -32.61 5.12
CA MET A 418 6.91 -32.54 6.27
C MET A 418 8.38 -32.53 5.81
N LYS A 419 8.75 -33.45 4.92
CA LYS A 419 10.11 -33.54 4.37
C LYS A 419 10.51 -32.27 3.62
N MET A 420 9.60 -31.65 2.87
CA MET A 420 9.84 -30.38 2.17
C MET A 420 10.07 -29.22 3.15
N VAL A 421 9.30 -29.15 4.24
CA VAL A 421 9.43 -28.10 5.25
C VAL A 421 10.75 -28.22 6.02
N ILE A 422 11.11 -29.45 6.42
CA ILE A 422 12.38 -29.72 7.10
C ILE A 422 13.56 -29.41 6.16
N GLY A 423 13.45 -29.83 4.90
CA GLY A 423 14.51 -29.70 3.91
C GLY A 423 15.70 -30.63 4.17
N GLN A 424 16.73 -30.54 3.34
CA GLN A 424 17.93 -31.36 3.46
C GLN A 424 18.62 -31.05 4.80
N ALA A 425 18.81 -32.08 5.65
CA ALA A 425 19.43 -31.97 6.97
C ALA A 425 18.83 -30.87 7.89
N GLY A 426 17.55 -30.51 7.71
CA GLY A 426 16.90 -29.47 8.52
C GLY A 426 17.23 -28.02 8.10
N GLN A 427 17.97 -27.81 7.00
CA GLN A 427 18.41 -26.49 6.58
C GLN A 427 17.26 -25.54 6.25
N MET A 428 16.15 -26.05 5.70
CA MET A 428 15.03 -25.21 5.28
C MET A 428 14.29 -24.66 6.51
N VAL A 429 13.91 -25.52 7.45
CA VAL A 429 13.21 -25.09 8.67
C VAL A 429 14.10 -24.19 9.53
N ALA A 430 15.41 -24.46 9.60
CA ALA A 430 16.36 -23.62 10.33
C ALA A 430 16.48 -22.22 9.69
N ARG A 431 16.52 -22.14 8.35
CA ARG A 431 16.53 -20.88 7.62
C ARG A 431 15.26 -20.06 7.88
N ILE A 432 14.09 -20.70 7.78
CA ILE A 432 12.79 -20.06 8.03
C ILE A 432 12.73 -19.54 9.48
N ALA A 433 13.15 -20.34 10.45
CA ALA A 433 13.17 -19.95 11.87
C ALA A 433 14.07 -18.72 12.11
N ARG A 434 15.29 -18.74 11.55
CA ARG A 434 16.23 -17.62 11.68
C ARG A 434 15.69 -16.34 11.05
N GLU A 435 15.30 -16.37 9.78
CA GLU A 435 14.85 -15.15 9.09
C GLU A 435 13.52 -14.60 9.65
N ALA A 436 12.63 -15.47 10.13
CA ALA A 436 11.44 -15.00 10.83
C ALA A 436 11.77 -14.44 12.23
N GLY A 437 12.76 -15.01 12.93
CA GLY A 437 13.25 -14.49 14.21
C GLY A 437 13.89 -13.11 14.07
N ASP A 438 14.68 -12.89 13.01
CA ASP A 438 15.30 -11.59 12.68
C ASP A 438 14.23 -10.51 12.42
N ASP A 439 13.20 -10.86 11.63
CA ASP A 439 12.06 -9.99 11.36
C ASP A 439 11.30 -9.65 12.66
N LEU A 440 11.00 -10.65 13.50
CA LEU A 440 10.30 -10.43 14.78
C LEU A 440 11.13 -9.59 15.75
N SER A 441 12.45 -9.76 15.76
CA SER A 441 13.34 -8.96 16.60
C SER A 441 13.27 -7.47 16.23
N THR A 442 13.14 -7.18 14.95
CA THR A 442 13.00 -5.81 14.43
C THR A 442 11.65 -5.19 14.82
N VAL A 443 10.57 -5.99 14.82
CA VAL A 443 9.21 -5.54 15.15
C VAL A 443 9.05 -5.29 16.65
N PHE A 444 9.54 -6.21 17.48
CA PHE A 444 9.43 -6.14 18.95
C PHE A 444 10.56 -5.36 19.63
N LEU A 445 11.53 -4.85 18.85
CA LEU A 445 12.72 -4.15 19.36
C LEU A 445 13.49 -4.93 20.44
N ARG A 446 13.54 -6.24 20.32
CA ARG A 446 14.19 -7.14 21.29
C ARG A 446 14.72 -8.39 20.61
N GLU A 447 15.67 -9.07 21.23
CA GLU A 447 16.18 -10.33 20.68
C GLU A 447 15.10 -11.42 20.75
N VAL A 448 14.78 -12.04 19.61
CA VAL A 448 13.80 -13.12 19.50
C VAL A 448 14.46 -14.40 19.05
N LYS A 449 14.40 -15.43 19.89
CA LYS A 449 14.81 -16.78 19.56
C LYS A 449 13.61 -17.63 19.17
N LEU A 450 13.42 -17.75 17.87
CA LEU A 450 12.34 -18.54 17.29
C LEU A 450 12.78 -19.99 17.01
N ARG A 451 12.02 -20.95 17.53
CA ARG A 451 12.15 -22.39 17.23
C ARG A 451 10.93 -22.90 16.50
N LEU A 452 11.17 -23.60 15.39
CA LEU A 452 10.11 -24.24 14.61
C LEU A 452 10.19 -25.75 14.73
N SER A 453 9.06 -26.40 15.01
CA SER A 453 8.91 -27.85 14.94
C SER A 453 7.86 -28.22 13.91
N VAL A 454 7.99 -29.39 13.27
CA VAL A 454 7.05 -29.83 12.23
C VAL A 454 6.42 -31.15 12.67
N LYS A 455 5.09 -31.26 12.58
CA LYS A 455 4.33 -32.46 12.92
C LYS A 455 3.29 -32.77 11.86
N VAL A 456 3.11 -34.04 11.52
CA VAL A 456 1.99 -34.48 10.70
C VAL A 456 0.72 -34.47 11.56
N LYS A 457 -0.31 -33.75 11.10
CA LYS A 457 -1.63 -33.74 11.72
C LYS A 457 -2.44 -34.85 11.05
N ASN A 458 -2.62 -35.95 11.77
CA ASN A 458 -3.46 -37.08 11.36
C ASN A 458 -4.94 -36.69 11.36
#